data_AF-A0A352M867-F1
#
_entry.id   AF-A0A352M867-F1
#
_cell.length_a   1.000
_cell.length_b   1.000
_cell.length_c   1.000
_cell.angle_alpha   90.00
_cell.angle_beta   90.00
_cell.angle_gamma   90.00
#
_symmetry.space_group_name_H-M   'P 1'
#
loop_
_entity.id
_entity.type
_entity.pdbx_description
1 polymer ?
#
loop_
_entity_poly.entity_id
_entity_poly.type
_entity_poly.pdbx_seq_one_letter_code
_entity_poly.pdbx_strand_id
1 'polypeptide(L)'
;AFKGADIVYPKSWAPFNVMKRRTDLLMKKDLDGLKMLEKECLANNAKFKNWECNKGMMKHTKGGKALYMHCLPADISGVSCKEGEVSADVFEKYRVETYKEAGYKPFVIAAMMLLAKFKDPAKVLAALHKKRVA
;
A
#
# COMPACT_ATOMS: atom_id res chain seq x y z
N ALA A 1 -17.85 1.19 -3.49
CA ALA A 1 -16.81 0.35 -2.87
C ALA A 1 -16.95 0.26 -1.35
N PHE A 2 -17.01 1.39 -0.62
CA PHE A 2 -17.03 1.37 0.86
C PHE A 2 -18.31 0.80 1.48
N LYS A 3 -19.47 0.91 0.81
CA LYS A 3 -20.76 0.46 1.35
C LYS A 3 -20.73 -1.03 1.72
N GLY A 4 -20.89 -1.34 3.01
CA GLY A 4 -20.96 -2.70 3.54
C GLY A 4 -19.63 -3.48 3.51
N ALA A 5 -18.51 -2.84 3.19
CA ALA A 5 -17.21 -3.52 3.12
C ALA A 5 -16.74 -3.99 4.50
N ASP A 6 -16.17 -5.19 4.58
CA ASP A 6 -15.46 -5.70 5.76
C ASP A 6 -14.01 -5.17 5.84
N ILE A 7 -13.39 -4.90 4.69
CA ILE A 7 -12.00 -4.44 4.52
C ILE A 7 -11.98 -3.33 3.48
N VAL A 8 -11.13 -2.32 3.68
CA VAL A 8 -10.87 -1.28 2.68
C VAL A 8 -9.36 -1.12 2.48
N TYR A 9 -8.95 -0.98 1.21
CA TYR A 9 -7.55 -0.75 0.81
C TYR A 9 -7.47 0.44 -0.16
N PRO A 10 -7.59 1.69 0.34
CA PRO A 10 -7.52 2.88 -0.49
C PRO A 10 -6.05 3.32 -0.63
N LYS A 11 -5.49 3.20 -1.84
CA LYS A 11 -4.14 3.64 -2.19
C LYS A 11 -4.17 4.25 -3.59
N SER A 12 -3.42 5.32 -3.82
CA SER A 12 -3.31 5.95 -5.14
C SER A 12 -2.41 5.14 -6.09
N TRP A 13 -2.69 5.23 -7.39
CA TRP A 13 -1.81 4.73 -8.45
C TRP A 13 -1.93 5.61 -9.70
N ALA A 14 -0.86 5.65 -10.50
CA ALA A 14 -0.90 6.32 -11.81
C ALA A 14 -1.58 5.41 -12.85
N PRO A 15 -2.37 5.98 -13.79
CA PRO A 15 -2.96 5.22 -14.89
C PRO A 15 -1.92 4.45 -15.72
N PHE A 16 -2.29 3.27 -16.21
CA PHE A 16 -1.36 2.40 -16.95
C PHE A 16 -0.78 3.05 -18.21
N ASN A 17 -1.61 3.79 -18.97
CA ASN A 17 -1.18 4.53 -20.15
C ASN A 17 -0.18 5.66 -19.82
N VAL A 18 -0.34 6.34 -18.68
CA VAL A 18 0.64 7.30 -18.15
C VAL A 18 1.96 6.59 -17.88
N MET A 19 1.93 5.41 -17.25
CA MET A 19 3.15 4.65 -16.95
C MET A 19 3.87 4.13 -18.21
N LYS A 20 3.14 3.79 -19.28
CA LYS A 20 3.72 3.49 -20.60
C LYS A 20 4.47 4.70 -21.16
N ARG A 21 3.79 5.86 -21.26
CA ARG A 21 4.39 7.13 -21.72
C ARG A 21 5.62 7.49 -20.90
N ARG A 22 5.53 7.38 -19.56
CA ARG A 22 6.64 7.63 -18.64
C ARG A 22 7.84 6.73 -18.95
N THR A 23 7.60 5.44 -19.20
CA THR A 23 8.67 4.48 -19.55
C THR A 23 9.36 4.89 -20.84
N ASP A 24 8.60 5.22 -21.89
CA ASP A 24 9.18 5.63 -23.18
C ASP A 24 10.03 6.91 -23.05
N LEU A 25 9.55 7.92 -22.32
CA LEU A 25 10.28 9.15 -22.05
C LEU A 25 11.56 8.89 -21.24
N LEU A 26 11.46 8.06 -20.21
CA LEU A 26 12.60 7.69 -19.36
C LEU A 26 13.68 6.95 -20.16
N MET A 27 13.30 6.00 -21.00
CA MET A 27 14.23 5.24 -21.85
C MET A 27 14.95 6.14 -22.86
N LYS A 28 14.29 7.21 -23.32
CA LYS A 28 14.87 8.24 -24.19
C LYS A 28 15.67 9.31 -23.42
N LYS A 29 15.70 9.25 -22.08
CA LYS A 29 16.27 10.28 -21.20
C LYS A 29 15.67 11.68 -21.43
N ASP A 30 14.40 11.73 -21.84
CA ASP A 30 13.68 12.98 -22.10
C ASP A 30 13.18 13.59 -20.78
N LEU A 31 14.04 14.41 -20.15
CA LEU A 31 13.76 15.02 -18.85
C LEU A 31 12.65 16.08 -18.93
N ASP A 32 12.53 16.80 -20.04
CA ASP A 32 11.52 17.84 -20.18
C ASP A 32 10.14 17.24 -20.46
N GLY A 33 10.09 16.18 -21.29
CA GLY A 33 8.88 15.38 -21.46
C GLY A 33 8.40 14.76 -20.14
N LEU A 34 9.31 14.28 -19.29
CA LEU A 34 8.96 13.77 -17.95
C LEU A 34 8.34 14.85 -17.05
N LYS A 35 8.92 16.05 -17.01
CA LYS A 35 8.36 17.18 -16.24
C LYS A 35 6.98 17.59 -16.76
N MET A 36 6.79 17.59 -18.08
CA MET A 36 5.49 17.90 -18.68
C MET A 36 4.43 16.84 -18.34
N LEU A 37 4.79 15.56 -18.44
CA LEU A 37 3.90 14.45 -18.07
C LEU A 37 3.52 14.52 -16.58
N GLU A 38 4.47 14.82 -15.70
CA GLU A 38 4.19 14.98 -14.27
C GLU A 38 3.19 16.11 -13.99
N LYS A 39 3.36 17.28 -14.62
CA LYS A 39 2.41 18.40 -14.50
C LYS A 39 1.00 18.01 -14.96
N GLU A 40 0.89 17.30 -16.09
CA GLU A 40 -0.38 16.77 -16.60
C GLU A 40 -1.04 15.84 -15.56
N CYS A 41 -0.26 14.92 -14.97
CA CYS A 41 -0.75 13.96 -13.98
C CYS A 41 -1.21 14.65 -12.68
N LEU A 42 -0.43 15.61 -12.18
CA LEU A 42 -0.80 16.39 -10.99
C LEU A 42 -2.10 17.16 -11.20
N ALA A 43 -2.26 17.82 -12.35
CA ALA A 43 -3.48 18.52 -12.70
C ALA A 43 -4.69 17.58 -12.85
N ASN A 44 -4.49 16.37 -13.38
CA ASN A 44 -5.54 15.37 -13.45
C ASN A 44 -5.96 14.88 -12.06
N ASN A 45 -5.00 14.49 -11.22
CA ASN A 45 -5.26 13.94 -9.88
C ASN A 45 -5.94 14.97 -8.97
N ALA A 46 -5.61 16.26 -9.13
CA ALA A 46 -6.23 17.35 -8.38
C ALA A 46 -7.75 17.44 -8.55
N LYS A 47 -8.33 16.87 -9.62
CA LYS A 47 -9.78 16.81 -9.86
C LYS A 47 -10.49 15.82 -8.93
N PHE A 48 -9.74 14.91 -8.29
CA PHE A 48 -10.25 13.78 -7.51
C PHE A 48 -9.77 13.80 -6.05
N LYS A 49 -9.43 14.97 -5.52
CA LYS A 49 -9.00 15.14 -4.11
C LYS A 49 -10.03 14.65 -3.08
N ASN A 50 -11.29 14.53 -3.48
CA ASN A 50 -12.35 13.94 -2.65
C ASN A 50 -12.22 12.41 -2.47
N TRP A 51 -11.23 11.76 -3.10
CA TRP A 51 -10.96 10.32 -2.97
C TRP A 51 -10.05 10.05 -1.77
N GLU A 52 -10.50 10.48 -0.59
CA GLU A 52 -9.79 10.29 0.68
C GLU A 52 -10.52 9.28 1.55
N CYS A 53 -9.77 8.39 2.19
CA CYS A 53 -10.28 7.52 3.26
C CYS A 53 -10.43 8.33 4.56
N ASN A 54 -11.60 8.92 4.76
CA ASN A 54 -11.93 9.68 5.95
C ASN A 54 -13.07 9.03 6.77
N LYS A 55 -13.37 9.61 7.95
CA LYS A 55 -14.46 9.14 8.82
C LYS A 55 -15.80 9.00 8.10
N GLY A 56 -16.14 9.92 7.20
CA GLY A 56 -17.38 9.89 6.42
C GLY A 56 -17.46 8.63 5.55
N MET A 57 -16.37 8.34 4.83
CA MET A 57 -16.25 7.13 4.02
C MET A 57 -16.29 5.86 4.88
N MET A 58 -15.57 5.83 6.00
CA MET A 58 -15.54 4.68 6.90
C MET A 58 -16.91 4.35 7.51
N LYS A 59 -17.80 5.33 7.74
CA LYS A 59 -19.17 5.09 8.23
C LYS A 59 -20.01 4.21 7.30
N HIS A 60 -19.74 4.23 6.00
CA HIS A 60 -20.46 3.39 5.04
C HIS A 60 -20.05 1.92 5.08
N THR A 61 -18.94 1.59 5.73
CA THR A 61 -18.44 0.22 5.85
C THR A 61 -19.27 -0.62 6.81
N LYS A 62 -19.05 -1.94 6.83
CA LYS A 62 -19.78 -2.85 7.72
C LYS A 62 -19.50 -2.47 9.18
N GLY A 63 -20.58 -2.09 9.88
CA GLY A 63 -20.49 -1.59 11.26
C GLY A 63 -19.67 -0.30 11.43
N GLY A 64 -19.40 0.43 10.34
CA GLY A 64 -18.58 1.65 10.36
C GLY A 64 -17.13 1.44 10.78
N LYS A 65 -16.62 0.20 10.70
CA LYS A 65 -15.34 -0.20 11.29
C LYS A 65 -14.57 -1.24 10.48
N ALA A 66 -14.72 -1.25 9.14
CA ALA A 66 -13.90 -2.11 8.28
C ALA A 66 -12.42 -2.04 8.66
N LEU A 67 -11.70 -3.13 8.45
CA LEU A 67 -10.25 -3.13 8.57
C LEU A 67 -9.68 -2.22 7.47
N TYR A 68 -9.07 -1.12 7.89
CA TYR A 68 -8.27 -0.28 7.01
C TYR A 68 -6.89 -0.93 6.83
N MET A 69 -6.50 -1.13 5.58
CA MET A 69 -5.19 -1.67 5.19
C MET A 69 -4.46 -0.69 4.28
N HIS A 70 -3.14 -0.61 4.43
CA HIS A 70 -2.29 0.21 3.57
C HIS A 70 -0.81 -0.21 3.70
N CYS A 71 -0.10 -0.31 2.59
CA CYS A 71 1.26 -0.89 2.55
C CYS A 71 2.35 -0.06 3.26
N LEU A 72 2.04 1.20 3.57
CA LEU A 72 2.96 2.24 4.06
C LEU A 72 4.06 2.64 3.04
N PRO A 73 4.59 3.87 3.12
CA PRO A 73 3.97 5.02 3.83
C PRO A 73 2.63 5.39 3.18
N ALA A 74 1.72 5.98 3.96
CA ALA A 74 0.49 6.59 3.48
C ALA A 74 0.66 8.11 3.39
N ASP A 75 -0.02 8.74 2.45
CA ASP A 75 -0.15 10.20 2.42
C ASP A 75 -1.27 10.62 3.38
N ILE A 76 -0.88 11.10 4.56
CA ILE A 76 -1.79 11.44 5.66
C ILE A 76 -2.11 12.93 5.62
N SER A 77 -3.37 13.26 5.36
CA SER A 77 -3.86 14.64 5.30
C SER A 77 -3.59 15.38 6.61
N GLY A 78 -2.95 16.54 6.50
CA GLY A 78 -2.57 17.39 7.63
C GLY A 78 -1.33 16.95 8.40
N VAL A 79 -0.66 15.85 7.99
CA VAL A 79 0.55 15.33 8.65
C VAL A 79 1.71 15.24 7.66
N SER A 80 1.64 14.37 6.66
CA SER A 80 2.72 14.23 5.66
C SER A 80 2.47 15.10 4.41
N CYS A 81 1.24 15.50 4.17
CA CYS A 81 0.84 16.37 3.07
C CYS A 81 -0.41 17.17 3.44
N LYS A 82 -0.75 18.20 2.65
CA LYS A 82 -1.95 19.01 2.86
C LYS A 82 -3.24 18.21 2.64
N GLU A 83 -3.28 17.43 1.57
CA GLU A 83 -4.42 16.61 1.13
C GLU A 83 -3.85 15.27 0.62
N GLY A 84 -4.31 14.16 1.18
CA GLY A 84 -3.72 12.83 0.97
C GLY A 84 -4.74 11.72 0.78
N GLU A 85 -4.29 10.49 1.00
CA GLU A 85 -5.04 9.24 0.80
C GLU A 85 -5.96 8.92 1.99
N VAL A 86 -5.60 9.36 3.20
CA VAL A 86 -6.28 9.02 4.45
C VAL A 86 -6.23 10.18 5.44
N SER A 87 -7.32 10.38 6.19
CA SER A 87 -7.35 11.39 7.24
C SER A 87 -6.57 10.94 8.48
N ALA A 88 -5.93 11.87 9.19
CA ALA A 88 -5.05 11.57 10.33
C ALA A 88 -5.71 10.70 11.42
N ASP A 89 -6.98 10.94 11.71
CA ASP A 89 -7.77 10.23 12.70
C ASP A 89 -8.19 8.81 12.28
N VAL A 90 -8.42 8.58 10.97
CA VAL A 90 -8.61 7.21 10.45
C VAL A 90 -7.30 6.46 10.50
N PHE A 91 -6.19 7.08 10.07
CA PHE A 91 -4.87 6.44 10.14
C PHE A 91 -4.51 6.07 11.57
N GLU A 92 -4.64 7.00 12.53
CA GLU A 92 -4.27 6.74 13.93
C GLU A 92 -5.07 5.58 14.55
N LYS A 93 -6.38 5.49 14.25
CA LYS A 93 -7.22 4.39 14.72
C LYS A 93 -6.71 3.01 14.28
N TYR A 94 -6.11 2.91 13.10
CA TYR A 94 -5.65 1.64 12.51
C TYR A 94 -4.12 1.53 12.43
N ARG A 95 -3.38 2.47 13.03
CA ARG A 95 -1.91 2.52 12.96
C ARG A 95 -1.26 1.21 13.39
N VAL A 96 -1.68 0.65 14.51
CA VAL A 96 -1.16 -0.64 15.01
C VAL A 96 -1.45 -1.78 14.02
N GLU A 97 -2.62 -1.80 13.41
CA GLU A 97 -2.98 -2.86 12.46
C GLU A 97 -2.18 -2.77 11.15
N THR A 98 -1.93 -1.56 10.63
CA THR A 98 -1.03 -1.38 9.46
C THR A 98 0.43 -1.72 9.78
N TYR A 99 0.87 -1.53 11.03
CA TYR A 99 2.23 -1.93 11.44
C TYR A 99 2.35 -3.45 11.55
N LYS A 100 1.32 -4.13 12.11
CA LYS A 100 1.24 -5.59 12.09
C LYS A 100 1.20 -6.12 10.65
N GLU A 101 0.38 -5.53 9.77
CA GLU A 101 0.32 -5.84 8.32
C GLU A 101 1.72 -5.82 7.71
N ALA A 102 2.46 -4.72 7.87
CA ALA A 102 3.82 -4.58 7.35
C ALA A 102 4.80 -5.61 7.94
N GLY A 103 4.62 -5.96 9.22
CA GLY A 103 5.44 -6.95 9.94
C GLY A 103 5.43 -8.36 9.32
N TYR A 104 4.44 -8.71 8.50
CA TYR A 104 4.39 -10.01 7.83
C TYR A 104 5.31 -10.09 6.59
N LYS A 105 5.64 -8.97 5.95
CA LYS A 105 6.40 -8.97 4.68
C LYS A 105 7.76 -9.70 4.77
N PRO A 106 8.58 -9.51 5.82
CA PRO A 106 9.83 -10.26 5.97
C PRO A 106 9.64 -11.78 6.02
N PHE A 107 8.58 -12.26 6.71
CA PHE A 107 8.30 -13.69 6.80
C PHE A 107 7.84 -14.28 5.47
N VAL A 108 7.06 -13.53 4.68
CA VAL A 108 6.67 -13.96 3.33
C VAL A 108 7.91 -14.10 2.42
N ILE A 109 8.84 -13.14 2.46
CA ILE A 109 10.08 -13.21 1.69
C ILE A 109 10.94 -14.40 2.15
N ALA A 110 11.09 -14.61 3.46
CA ALA A 110 11.82 -15.75 4.00
C ALA A 110 11.21 -17.09 3.59
N ALA A 111 9.88 -17.19 3.57
CA ALA A 111 9.17 -18.37 3.10
C ALA A 111 9.44 -18.62 1.61
N MET A 112 9.40 -17.59 0.76
CA MET A 112 9.75 -17.70 -0.67
C MET A 112 11.18 -18.24 -0.85
N MET A 113 12.14 -17.71 -0.09
CA MET A 113 13.54 -18.18 -0.13
C MET A 113 13.68 -19.64 0.32
N LEU A 114 13.00 -20.04 1.40
CA LEU A 114 13.03 -21.40 1.92
C LEU A 114 12.49 -22.39 0.89
N LEU A 115 11.32 -22.10 0.30
CA LEU A 115 10.65 -22.94 -0.69
C LEU A 115 11.47 -23.08 -1.99
N ALA A 116 12.19 -22.03 -2.38
CA ALA A 116 13.04 -22.06 -3.56
C ALA A 116 14.36 -22.81 -3.36
N LYS A 117 14.84 -22.96 -2.12
CA LYS A 117 16.15 -23.54 -1.80
C LYS A 117 16.11 -24.99 -1.31
N PHE A 118 15.01 -25.43 -0.74
CA PHE A 118 14.92 -26.75 -0.12
C PHE A 118 13.75 -27.56 -0.69
N LYS A 119 14.05 -28.79 -1.12
CA LYS A 119 13.03 -29.73 -1.62
C LYS A 119 12.01 -30.12 -0.55
N ASP A 120 12.44 -30.20 0.71
CA ASP A 120 11.59 -30.52 1.86
C ASP A 120 11.74 -29.43 2.95
N PRO A 121 11.01 -28.31 2.82
CA PRO A 121 11.07 -27.20 3.77
C PRO A 121 10.56 -27.59 5.17
N ALA A 122 9.62 -28.54 5.26
CA ALA A 122 9.08 -29.00 6.54
C ALA A 122 10.15 -29.73 7.37
N LYS A 123 10.95 -30.60 6.73
CA LYS A 123 12.08 -31.27 7.38
C LYS A 123 13.14 -30.27 7.87
N VAL A 124 13.42 -29.22 7.10
CA VAL A 124 14.35 -28.15 7.50
C VAL A 124 13.85 -27.44 8.76
N LEU A 125 12.58 -27.03 8.78
CA LEU A 125 11.98 -26.36 9.94
C LEU A 125 11.96 -27.26 11.18
N ALA A 126 11.60 -28.54 11.03
CA ALA A 126 11.61 -29.50 12.13
C ALA A 126 13.02 -29.69 12.72
N ALA A 127 14.06 -29.73 11.87
CA ALA A 127 15.44 -29.84 12.32
C ALA A 127 15.91 -28.58 13.07
N LEU A 128 15.54 -27.38 12.58
CA LEU A 128 15.84 -26.11 13.26
C LEU A 128 15.16 -26.02 14.63
N HIS A 129 13.89 -26.45 14.73
CA HIS A 129 13.17 -26.47 15.99
C HIS A 129 13.83 -27.39 17.02
N LYS A 130 14.20 -28.62 16.62
CA LYS A 130 14.90 -29.58 17.50
C LYS A 130 16.23 -29.02 18.03
N LYS A 131 17.04 -28.38 17.17
CA LYS A 131 18.31 -27.76 17.56
C LYS A 131 18.19 -26.61 18.56
N ARG A 132 17.03 -25.93 18.62
CA ARG A 132 16.79 -24.82 19.54
C ARG A 132 16.34 -25.29 20.93
N VAL A 133 15.73 -26.47 21.01
CA VAL A 133 15.14 -27.03 22.25
C VAL A 133 16.12 -27.97 22.97
N ALA A 134 17.15 -28.45 22.29
CA ALA A 134 18.29 -29.17 22.87
C ALA A 134 19.36 -28.19 23.37
#